data_AF-A0A5N0IYN8-F1
#
_entry.id   AF-A0A5N0IYN8-F1
#
_cell.length_a   1.000
_cell.length_b   1.000
_cell.length_c   1.000
_cell.angle_alpha   90.00
_cell.angle_beta   90.00
_cell.angle_gamma   90.00
#
_symmetry.space_group_name_H-M   'P 1'
#
loop_
_entity.id
_entity.type
_entity.pdbx_description
1 polymer ?
#
loop_
_entity_poly.entity_id
_entity_poly.type
_entity_poly.pdbx_seq_one_letter_code
_entity_poly.pdbx_strand_id
1 'polypeptide(L)'
;MFLQCLGDSSDLDECFALLSDDFTYWNSVNATAVDTAQLRRGIRQRGRPGPVRFELIRCLNDGEAVVVEAQGHGTTADGRRFDSPYVFIFETHDGLITGLREYSDARLAAQLFDTL
;
A
#
# COMPACT_ATOMS: atom_id res chain seq x y z
N MET A 1 -0.97 -11.58 4.21
CA MET A 1 -1.72 -11.11 3.01
C MET A 1 -1.08 -9.80 2.53
N PHE A 2 -0.86 -9.58 1.23
CA PHE A 2 -0.02 -8.50 0.64
C PHE A 2 -0.10 -7.12 1.34
N LEU A 3 -1.30 -6.65 1.68
CA LEU A 3 -1.51 -5.37 2.40
C LEU A 3 -0.84 -5.30 3.79
N GLN A 4 -0.76 -6.41 4.50
CA GLN A 4 -0.09 -6.48 5.82
C GLN A 4 1.41 -6.27 5.69
N CYS A 5 1.99 -6.59 4.53
CA CYS A 5 3.42 -6.45 4.27
C CYS A 5 3.79 -5.01 3.90
N LEU A 6 2.83 -4.24 3.38
CA LEU A 6 2.99 -2.79 3.27
C LEU A 6 3.05 -2.11 4.65
N GLY A 7 2.43 -2.73 5.67
CA GLY A 7 2.41 -2.25 7.05
C GLY A 7 3.56 -2.75 7.93
N ASP A 8 4.12 -3.94 7.65
CA ASP A 8 5.23 -4.54 8.41
C ASP A 8 6.38 -4.96 7.47
N SER A 9 7.53 -4.29 7.63
CA SER A 9 8.74 -4.50 6.82
C SER A 9 9.46 -5.84 7.05
N SER A 10 9.03 -6.66 8.02
CA SER A 10 9.80 -7.82 8.47
C SER A 10 9.84 -8.98 7.47
N ASP A 11 8.88 -9.08 6.55
CA ASP A 11 8.89 -10.11 5.50
C ASP A 11 8.39 -9.56 4.14
N LEU A 12 9.12 -8.59 3.60
CA LEU A 12 8.79 -8.03 2.29
C LEU A 12 8.99 -9.07 1.17
N ASP A 13 10.02 -9.91 1.25
CA ASP A 13 10.34 -10.82 0.14
C ASP A 13 9.23 -11.85 -0.13
N GLU A 14 8.59 -12.40 0.91
CA GLU A 14 7.44 -13.30 0.76
C GLU A 14 6.25 -12.61 0.06
N CYS A 15 6.01 -11.34 0.38
CA CYS A 15 4.85 -10.63 -0.16
C CYS A 15 5.09 -10.13 -1.59
N PHE A 16 6.32 -9.77 -1.91
CA PHE A 16 6.68 -9.43 -3.28
C PHE A 16 6.71 -10.64 -4.21
N ALA A 17 6.78 -11.87 -3.69
CA ALA A 17 6.65 -13.08 -4.50
C ALA A 17 5.25 -13.26 -5.12
N LEU A 18 4.25 -12.49 -4.65
CA LEU A 18 2.89 -12.47 -5.21
C LEU A 18 2.74 -11.53 -6.42
N LEU A 19 3.77 -10.76 -6.76
CA LEU A 19 3.73 -9.77 -7.84
C LEU A 19 4.19 -10.37 -9.16
N SER A 20 3.58 -9.94 -10.26
CA SER A 20 4.13 -10.21 -11.60
C SER A 20 5.42 -9.42 -11.85
N ASP A 21 6.20 -9.86 -12.84
CA ASP A 21 7.44 -9.18 -13.26
C ASP A 21 7.18 -7.76 -13.78
N ASP A 22 5.99 -7.50 -14.34
CA ASP A 22 5.53 -6.22 -14.88
C ASP A 22 4.62 -5.43 -13.92
N PHE A 23 4.59 -5.80 -12.64
CA PHE A 23 3.75 -5.16 -11.63
C PHE A 23 3.94 -3.64 -11.55
N THR A 24 2.83 -2.92 -11.39
CA THR A 24 2.83 -1.48 -11.13
C THR A 24 2.09 -1.10 -9.84
N TYR A 25 2.63 -0.13 -9.11
CA TYR A 25 1.98 0.48 -7.96
C TYR A 25 1.75 1.97 -8.20
N TRP A 26 0.51 2.41 -8.05
CA TRP A 26 0.11 3.83 -8.11
C TRP A 26 -0.58 4.22 -6.82
N ASN A 27 -0.39 5.46 -6.36
CA ASN A 27 -1.15 6.01 -5.24
C ASN A 27 -1.66 7.43 -5.54
N SER A 28 -2.79 7.77 -4.92
CA SER A 28 -3.46 9.06 -5.09
C SER A 28 -2.67 10.26 -4.57
N VAL A 29 -1.70 10.05 -3.67
CA VAL A 29 -0.88 11.12 -3.06
C VAL A 29 0.15 11.64 -4.06
N ASN A 30 0.88 10.74 -4.71
CA ASN A 30 1.96 11.08 -5.64
C ASN A 30 1.50 11.14 -7.10
N ALA A 31 0.31 10.60 -7.38
CA ALA A 31 -0.28 10.50 -8.72
C ALA A 31 0.64 9.88 -9.79
N THR A 32 1.64 9.10 -9.38
CA THR A 32 2.66 8.49 -10.25
C THR A 32 2.73 6.99 -10.00
N ALA A 33 2.83 6.21 -11.07
CA ALA A 33 3.03 4.77 -11.00
C ALA A 33 4.53 4.44 -10.90
N VAL A 34 4.86 3.41 -10.12
CA VAL A 34 6.23 2.92 -9.94
C VAL A 34 6.27 1.40 -10.12
N ASP A 35 7.42 0.90 -10.54
CA ASP A 35 7.66 -0.54 -10.63
C ASP A 35 8.00 -1.17 -9.27
N THR A 36 8.09 -2.49 -9.25
CA THR A 36 8.47 -3.29 -8.07
C THR A 36 9.79 -2.82 -7.43
N ALA A 37 10.81 -2.49 -8.21
CA ALA A 37 12.11 -2.09 -7.68
C ALA A 37 12.08 -0.71 -7.02
N GLN A 38 11.37 0.23 -7.63
CA GLN A 38 11.10 1.56 -7.10
C GLN A 38 10.26 1.49 -5.82
N LEU A 39 9.21 0.65 -5.78
CA LEU A 39 8.40 0.43 -4.58
C LEU A 39 9.25 -0.13 -3.43
N ARG A 40 10.04 -1.18 -3.69
CA ARG A 40 10.98 -1.75 -2.69
C ARG A 40 11.93 -0.69 -2.14
N ARG A 41 12.48 0.16 -3.03
CA ARG A 41 13.36 1.25 -2.63
C ARG A 41 12.62 2.26 -1.74
N GLY A 42 11.41 2.66 -2.11
CA GLY A 42 10.58 3.59 -1.34
C GLY A 42 10.25 3.08 0.06
N ILE A 43 9.83 1.81 0.19
CA ILE A 43 9.55 1.17 1.49
C ILE A 43 10.82 1.16 2.37
N ARG A 44 11.98 0.81 1.80
CA ARG A 44 13.26 0.80 2.55
C ARG A 44 13.70 2.20 2.98
N GLN A 45 13.55 3.20 2.11
CA GLN A 45 13.98 4.59 2.36
C GLN A 45 13.12 5.31 3.40
N ARG A 46 11.82 5.03 3.45
CA ARG A 46 10.92 5.58 4.48
C ARG A 46 11.26 5.10 5.90
N GLY A 47 12.20 4.16 6.05
CA GLY A 47 12.50 3.52 7.33
C GLY A 47 11.33 2.67 7.78
N ARG A 48 11.26 2.25 9.05
CA ARG A 48 10.03 1.69 9.62
C ARG A 48 9.08 2.86 9.93
N PRO A 49 7.99 3.11 9.18
CA PRO A 49 6.85 3.76 9.80
C PRO A 49 6.40 2.85 10.96
N GLY A 50 5.81 3.39 12.01
CA GLY A 50 5.11 2.51 12.95
C GLY A 50 4.12 1.65 12.15
N PRO A 51 3.90 0.39 12.54
CA PRO A 51 3.15 -0.56 11.73
C PRO A 51 1.78 0.02 11.38
N VAL A 52 1.48 0.14 10.09
CA VAL A 52 0.14 0.52 9.63
C VAL A 52 -0.72 -0.72 9.75
N ARG A 53 -1.72 -0.66 10.62
CA ARG A 53 -2.73 -1.71 10.75
C ARG A 53 -3.93 -1.33 9.89
N PHE A 54 -4.29 -2.22 8.98
CA PHE A 54 -5.53 -2.12 8.21
C PHE A 54 -6.62 -2.96 8.86
N GLU A 55 -7.75 -2.33 9.15
CA GLU A 55 -9.02 -2.98 9.44
C GLU A 55 -9.81 -3.12 8.15
N LEU A 56 -10.11 -4.37 7.75
CA LEU A 56 -10.89 -4.65 6.55
C LEU A 56 -12.35 -4.26 6.77
N ILE A 57 -12.87 -3.34 5.95
CA ILE A 57 -14.28 -2.95 5.94
C ILE A 57 -15.05 -3.77 4.91
N ARG A 58 -14.54 -3.82 3.68
CA ARG A 58 -15.18 -4.52 2.57
C ARG A 58 -14.15 -5.09 1.60
N CYS A 59 -14.46 -6.25 1.03
CA CYS A 59 -13.71 -6.84 -0.06
C CYS A 59 -14.69 -7.23 -1.16
N LEU A 60 -14.46 -6.76 -2.38
CA LEU A 60 -15.21 -7.09 -3.58
C LEU A 60 -14.25 -7.72 -4.58
N ASN A 61 -14.63 -8.85 -5.16
CA ASN A 61 -13.92 -9.47 -6.26
C ASN A 61 -14.83 -9.51 -7.48
N ASP A 62 -14.30 -9.11 -8.63
CA ASP A 62 -14.95 -9.17 -9.93
C ASP A 62 -13.92 -9.62 -10.97
N GLY A 63 -13.93 -10.93 -11.28
CA GLY A 63 -12.96 -11.55 -12.16
C GLY A 63 -11.52 -11.33 -11.67
N GLU A 64 -10.74 -10.65 -12.51
CA GLU A 64 -9.33 -10.33 -12.29
C GLU A 64 -9.10 -9.09 -11.41
N ALA A 65 -10.16 -8.43 -10.94
CA ALA A 65 -10.06 -7.26 -10.07
C ALA A 65 -10.51 -7.57 -8.64
N VAL A 66 -9.78 -7.04 -7.65
CA VAL A 66 -10.17 -7.04 -6.24
C VAL A 66 -10.15 -5.62 -5.70
N VAL A 67 -11.27 -5.18 -5.12
CA VAL A 67 -11.37 -3.90 -4.42
C VAL A 67 -11.47 -4.15 -2.92
N VAL A 68 -10.57 -3.54 -2.17
CA VAL A 68 -10.54 -3.59 -0.71
C VAL A 68 -10.78 -2.20 -0.16
N GLU A 69 -11.81 -2.05 0.67
CA GLU A 69 -12.04 -0.90 1.52
C GLU A 69 -11.51 -1.22 2.92
N ALA A 70 -10.71 -0.33 3.48
CA ALA A 70 -10.10 -0.54 4.79
C ALA A 70 -9.95 0.78 5.57
N GLN A 71 -9.91 0.68 6.88
CA GLN A 71 -9.45 1.75 7.76
C GLN A 71 -7.99 1.50 8.14
N GLY A 72 -7.10 2.45 7.86
CA GLY A 72 -5.69 2.37 8.20
C GLY A 72 -5.35 3.21 9.43
N HIS A 73 -4.76 2.58 10.43
CA HIS A 73 -4.31 3.25 11.66
C HIS A 73 -2.82 3.04 11.86
N GLY A 74 -2.13 4.07 12.33
CA GLY A 74 -0.71 3.95 12.62
C GLY A 74 -0.17 5.11 13.44
N THR A 75 1.13 5.04 13.72
CA THR A 75 1.88 6.11 14.34
C THR A 75 3.15 6.32 13.51
N THR A 76 3.38 7.56 13.06
CA THR A 76 4.60 7.93 12.34
C THR A 76 5.83 7.82 13.23
N ALA A 77 7.03 7.83 12.64
CA ALA A 77 8.28 7.73 13.40
C ALA A 77 8.47 8.87 14.42
N ASP A 78 7.89 10.04 14.19
CA ASP A 78 7.88 11.19 15.10
C ASP A 78 6.71 11.20 16.10
N GLY A 79 5.95 10.10 16.19
CA GLY A 79 4.92 9.89 17.22
C GLY A 79 3.53 10.42 16.88
N ARG A 80 3.30 10.96 15.66
CA ARG A 80 1.97 11.42 15.25
C ARG A 80 1.09 10.23 14.88
N ARG A 81 -0.08 10.16 15.50
CA ARG A 81 -1.10 9.15 15.17
C ARG A 81 -1.83 9.55 13.91
N PHE A 82 -2.20 8.57 13.11
CA PHE A 82 -3.06 8.78 11.96
C PHE A 82 -4.13 7.71 11.87
N ASP A 83 -5.23 8.12 11.25
CA ASP A 83 -6.43 7.34 11.02
C ASP A 83 -6.99 7.78 9.67
N SER A 84 -6.91 6.91 8.66
CA SER A 84 -7.25 7.26 7.28
C SER A 84 -8.08 6.15 6.64
N PRO A 85 -9.12 6.51 5.86
CA PRO A 85 -9.73 5.56 4.95
C PRO A 85 -8.74 5.19 3.82
N TYR A 86 -8.83 3.95 3.36
CA TYR A 86 -8.09 3.42 2.23
C TYR A 86 -9.02 2.65 1.28
N VAL A 87 -8.79 2.81 -0.01
CA VAL A 87 -9.26 1.88 -1.04
C VAL A 87 -8.06 1.35 -1.80
N PHE A 88 -7.94 0.03 -1.86
CA PHE A 88 -6.94 -0.67 -2.67
C PHE A 88 -7.66 -1.38 -3.80
N ILE A 89 -7.24 -1.12 -5.04
CA ILE A 89 -7.72 -1.83 -6.22
C ILE A 89 -6.56 -2.65 -6.74
N PHE A 90 -6.71 -3.97 -6.70
CA PHE A 90 -5.77 -4.92 -7.24
C PHE A 90 -6.22 -5.38 -8.61
N GLU A 91 -5.30 -5.38 -9.56
CA GLU A 91 -5.40 -6.18 -10.78
C GLU A 91 -4.61 -7.48 -10.59
N THR A 92 -5.17 -8.59 -11.04
CA THR A 92 -4.58 -9.93 -10.90
C THR A 92 -4.66 -10.70 -12.21
N HIS A 93 -3.65 -11.53 -12.49
CA HIS A 93 -3.64 -12.43 -13.64
C HIS A 93 -2.84 -13.68 -13.27
N ASP A 94 -3.37 -14.86 -13.61
CA ASP A 94 -2.75 -16.16 -13.29
C ASP A 94 -2.28 -16.32 -11.84
N GLY A 95 -3.05 -15.77 -10.89
CA GLY A 95 -2.76 -15.84 -9.45
C GLY A 95 -1.68 -14.86 -8.96
N LEU A 96 -1.13 -14.03 -9.84
CA LEU A 96 -0.20 -12.95 -9.50
C LEU A 96 -0.93 -11.60 -9.49
N ILE A 97 -0.41 -10.66 -8.71
CA ILE A 97 -0.86 -9.26 -8.71
C ILE A 97 -0.06 -8.53 -9.80
N THR A 98 -0.78 -7.97 -10.78
CA THR A 98 -0.20 -7.21 -11.90
C THR A 98 -0.28 -5.71 -11.68
N GLY A 99 -1.16 -5.26 -10.80
CA GLY A 99 -1.30 -3.85 -10.48
C GLY A 99 -1.93 -3.60 -9.12
N LEU A 100 -1.54 -2.47 -8.53
CA LEU A 100 -2.17 -1.94 -7.33
C LEU A 100 -2.37 -0.43 -7.47
N ARG A 101 -3.60 0.01 -7.34
CA ARG A 101 -3.97 1.41 -7.12
C ARG A 101 -4.42 1.63 -5.69
N GLU A 102 -3.74 2.53 -5.00
CA GLU A 102 -4.06 2.96 -3.64
C GLU A 102 -4.70 4.35 -3.64
N TYR A 103 -5.87 4.45 -3.01
CA TYR A 103 -6.52 5.72 -2.69
C TYR A 103 -6.55 5.89 -1.18
N SER A 104 -6.05 7.04 -0.71
CA SER A 104 -6.01 7.39 0.71
C SER A 104 -6.19 8.89 0.90
N ASP A 105 -6.26 9.36 2.15
CA ASP A 105 -6.38 10.79 2.44
C ASP A 105 -5.07 11.52 2.10
N ALA A 106 -5.00 12.07 0.89
CA ALA A 106 -3.86 12.83 0.41
C ALA A 106 -3.55 14.07 1.25
N ARG A 107 -4.57 14.69 1.87
CA ARG A 107 -4.38 15.86 2.73
C ARG A 107 -3.74 15.45 4.05
N LEU A 108 -4.15 14.31 4.62
CA LEU A 108 -3.53 13.76 5.81
C LEU A 108 -2.11 13.26 5.52
N ALA A 109 -1.91 12.59 4.39
CA ALA A 109 -0.58 12.15 3.96
C ALA A 109 0.40 13.33 3.84
N ALA A 110 0.01 14.44 3.21
CA ALA A 110 0.84 15.64 3.10
C ALA A 110 1.14 16.32 4.45
N GLN A 111 0.27 16.16 5.45
CA GLN A 111 0.53 16.66 6.80
C GLN A 111 1.52 15.77 7.55
N LEU A 112 1.43 14.45 7.39
CA LEU A 112 2.20 13.48 8.15
C LEU A 112 3.58 13.20 7.55
N PHE A 113 3.66 13.16 6.25
CA PHE A 113 4.88 12.93 5.52
C PHE A 113 5.19 14.28 4.87
N ASP A 114 6.14 15.01 5.46
CA ASP A 114 6.63 16.27 4.89
C ASP A 114 6.85 16.02 3.40
N THR A 115 6.05 16.72 2.60
CA THR A 115 5.85 16.39 1.18
C THR A 115 7.20 16.44 0.48
N LEU A 116 7.47 15.41 -0.34
CA LEU A 116 8.67 15.24 -1.18
C LEU A 116 9.02 16.50 -2.00
#